data_AF-A0A140DV87-F1
#
_entry.id   AF-A0A140DV87-F1
#
_cell.length_a   1.000
_cell.length_b   1.000
_cell.length_c   1.000
_cell.angle_alpha   90.00
_cell.angle_beta   90.00
_cell.angle_gamma   90.00
#
_symmetry.space_group_name_H-M   'P 1'
#
loop_
_entity.id
_entity.type
_entity.pdbx_description
1 polymer ?
#
loop_
_entity_poly.entity_id
_entity_poly.type
_entity_poly.pdbx_seq_one_letter_code
_entity_poly.pdbx_strand_id
1 'polypeptide(L)'
;MKYRRYTAKKSRFLFISLQTLIFSGCAAQPDCGIVLTNESEDSWEWKISVPESDAYKVCMAFTDFDNTRDNPYSFLTEQTLHSDESTLQISQTDAETYNVVFHGDMWEANERLLQSPDSDWNYVVPSTDERLVPREAAPLLEFHYHDPQMTDHSGCKILTVQFMAVRDYIQ
;
A
#
# COMPACT_ATOMS: atom_id res chain seq x y z
N MET A 1 24.40 18.19 -83.98
CA MET A 1 25.73 18.69 -83.56
C MET A 1 25.86 18.55 -82.04
N LYS A 2 27.11 18.47 -81.54
CA LYS A 2 27.59 17.91 -80.27
C LYS A 2 27.16 18.61 -78.96
N TYR A 3 26.90 17.79 -77.93
CA TYR A 3 27.23 17.85 -76.48
C TYR A 3 27.36 19.19 -75.71
N ARG A 4 26.70 19.28 -74.54
CA ARG A 4 27.34 19.06 -73.22
C ARG A 4 26.34 19.02 -72.05
N ARG A 5 26.60 18.08 -71.13
CA ARG A 5 25.90 17.82 -69.86
C ARG A 5 26.25 18.87 -68.80
N TYR A 6 25.31 19.16 -67.90
CA TYR A 6 25.62 19.43 -66.49
C TYR A 6 24.58 18.74 -65.58
N THR A 7 25.09 17.80 -64.80
CA THR A 7 24.42 17.14 -63.66
C THR A 7 24.49 18.05 -62.43
N ALA A 8 23.38 18.21 -61.71
CA ALA A 8 23.40 18.72 -60.34
C ALA A 8 22.40 17.96 -59.45
N LYS A 9 22.99 17.04 -58.66
CA LYS A 9 22.66 16.54 -57.32
C LYS A 9 21.19 16.40 -56.88
N LYS A 10 20.84 15.12 -56.65
CA LYS A 10 19.79 14.66 -55.72
C LYS A 10 20.02 15.28 -54.34
N SER A 11 19.00 15.92 -53.77
CA SER A 11 18.86 16.07 -52.32
C SER A 11 17.54 15.42 -51.92
N ARG A 12 17.63 14.15 -51.49
CA ARG A 12 16.52 13.47 -50.81
C ARG A 12 16.58 13.93 -49.36
N PHE A 13 15.68 14.83 -48.98
CA PHE A 13 15.42 15.09 -47.56
C PHE A 13 14.81 13.82 -46.97
N LEU A 14 15.64 13.08 -46.23
CA LEU A 14 15.19 11.98 -45.40
C LEU A 14 14.55 12.61 -44.15
N PHE A 15 13.23 12.79 -44.17
CA PHE A 15 12.48 13.10 -42.96
C PHE A 15 12.47 11.84 -42.10
N ILE A 16 13.42 11.76 -41.18
CA ILE A 16 13.39 10.78 -40.08
C ILE A 16 12.30 11.29 -39.14
N SER A 17 11.09 10.74 -39.28
CA SER A 17 10.06 10.86 -38.26
C SER A 17 10.59 10.20 -37.00
N LEU A 18 11.05 11.02 -36.06
CA LEU A 18 11.41 10.60 -34.71
C LEU A 18 10.13 10.07 -34.07
N GLN A 19 9.91 8.75 -34.15
CA GLN A 19 8.85 8.10 -33.40
C GLN A 19 9.23 8.25 -31.93
N THR A 20 8.59 9.21 -31.26
CA THR A 20 8.57 9.27 -29.80
C THR A 20 7.89 7.98 -29.34
N LEU A 21 8.71 6.99 -28.98
CA LEU A 21 8.32 5.89 -28.11
C LEU A 21 7.92 6.53 -26.79
N ILE A 22 6.64 6.85 -26.66
CA ILE A 22 6.03 7.11 -25.37
C ILE A 22 6.04 5.74 -24.69
N PHE A 23 7.07 5.49 -23.89
CA PHE A 23 7.02 4.44 -22.89
C PHE A 23 5.88 4.84 -21.96
N SER A 24 4.68 4.32 -22.21
CA SER A 24 3.64 4.24 -21.21
C SER A 24 4.23 3.38 -20.10
N GLY A 25 4.78 4.02 -19.07
CA GLY A 25 4.99 3.32 -17.81
C GLY A 25 3.64 2.73 -17.42
N CYS A 26 3.54 1.41 -17.36
CA CYS A 26 2.37 0.77 -16.78
C CYS A 26 2.30 1.27 -15.34
N ALA A 27 1.42 2.23 -15.06
CA ALA A 27 1.03 2.51 -13.70
C ALA A 27 0.40 1.23 -13.17
N ALA A 28 0.92 0.72 -12.07
CA ALA A 28 0.35 -0.46 -11.44
C ALA A 28 -1.10 -0.14 -11.03
N GLN A 29 -2.02 -1.02 -11.36
CA GLN A 29 -3.44 -0.78 -11.11
C GLN A 29 -3.74 -1.03 -9.63
N PRO A 30 -4.46 -0.12 -8.95
CA PRO A 30 -4.87 -0.35 -7.59
C PRO A 30 -5.98 -1.40 -7.59
N ASP A 31 -5.63 -2.61 -7.14
CA ASP A 31 -6.44 -3.83 -7.25
C ASP A 31 -6.76 -4.45 -5.88
N CYS A 32 -6.16 -3.93 -4.80
CA CYS A 32 -6.51 -4.26 -3.43
C CYS A 32 -7.33 -3.11 -2.82
N GLY A 33 -8.22 -3.42 -1.89
CA GLY A 33 -9.08 -2.42 -1.26
C GLY A 33 -9.23 -2.64 0.23
N ILE A 34 -9.27 -1.54 0.98
CA ILE A 34 -9.56 -1.52 2.41
C ILE A 34 -10.66 -0.48 2.64
N VAL A 35 -11.77 -0.88 3.25
CA VAL A 35 -12.90 0.00 3.55
C VAL A 35 -13.28 -0.16 5.01
N LEU A 36 -13.27 0.92 5.78
CA LEU A 36 -13.69 0.92 7.17
C LEU A 36 -15.19 0.63 7.24
N THR A 37 -15.55 -0.44 7.92
CA THR A 37 -16.95 -0.91 8.07
C THR A 37 -17.51 -0.62 9.45
N ASN A 38 -16.65 -0.60 10.47
CA ASN A 38 -17.06 -0.33 11.84
C ASN A 38 -15.94 0.37 12.61
N GLU A 39 -16.32 1.29 13.50
CA GLU A 39 -15.42 2.04 14.36
C GLU A 39 -16.07 2.26 15.73
N SER A 40 -15.27 2.10 16.75
CA SER A 40 -15.54 2.43 18.14
C SER A 40 -14.29 3.03 18.77
N GLU A 41 -14.37 3.47 20.03
CA GLU A 41 -13.27 4.15 20.73
C GLU A 41 -11.94 3.36 20.66
N ASP A 42 -12.02 2.04 20.84
CA ASP A 42 -10.84 1.16 20.97
C ASP A 42 -10.83 0.03 19.91
N SER A 43 -11.69 0.08 18.90
CA SER A 43 -11.75 -0.98 17.88
C SER A 43 -12.19 -0.47 16.53
N TRP A 44 -11.48 -0.95 15.50
CA TRP A 44 -11.69 -0.62 14.10
C TRP A 44 -11.77 -1.90 13.27
N GLU A 45 -12.70 -1.92 12.33
CA GLU A 45 -12.90 -3.06 11.43
C GLU A 45 -12.95 -2.56 9.99
N TRP A 46 -12.22 -3.25 9.12
CA TRP A 46 -12.20 -3.00 7.69
C TRP A 46 -12.63 -4.24 6.93
N LYS A 47 -13.45 -4.04 5.90
CA LYS A 47 -13.56 -5.00 4.80
C LYS A 47 -12.30 -4.87 3.93
N ILE A 48 -11.64 -6.00 3.69
CA ILE A 48 -10.46 -6.08 2.83
C ILE A 48 -10.78 -6.91 1.60
N SER A 49 -10.30 -6.46 0.45
CA SER A 49 -10.55 -7.08 -0.84
C SER A 49 -9.26 -7.22 -1.64
N VAL A 50 -9.13 -8.36 -2.30
CA VAL A 50 -8.03 -8.69 -3.21
C VAL A 50 -8.62 -9.28 -4.49
N PRO A 51 -7.89 -9.28 -5.62
CA PRO A 51 -8.39 -9.89 -6.85
C PRO A 51 -8.76 -11.36 -6.68
N GLU A 52 -9.99 -11.73 -7.06
CA GLU A 52 -10.59 -13.08 -6.88
C GLU A 52 -9.75 -14.26 -7.41
N SER A 53 -8.75 -14.00 -8.26
CA SER A 53 -7.91 -15.03 -8.88
C SER A 53 -6.59 -15.31 -8.15
N ASP A 54 -6.20 -14.53 -7.14
CA ASP A 54 -4.86 -14.55 -6.57
C ASP A 54 -4.85 -14.60 -5.03
N ALA A 55 -3.82 -15.23 -4.47
CA ALA A 55 -3.54 -15.18 -3.04
C ALA A 55 -2.57 -14.05 -2.71
N TYR A 56 -2.87 -13.29 -1.64
CA TYR A 56 -2.08 -12.15 -1.19
C TYR A 56 -1.69 -12.29 0.28
N LYS A 57 -0.49 -11.88 0.64
CA LYS A 57 -0.10 -11.58 2.01
C LYS A 57 -0.58 -10.18 2.36
N VAL A 58 -1.30 -10.05 3.47
CA VAL A 58 -1.51 -8.77 4.15
C VAL A 58 -0.46 -8.66 5.21
N CYS A 59 0.38 -7.64 5.08
CA CYS A 59 1.51 -7.42 5.95
C CYS A 59 1.34 -6.07 6.65
N MET A 60 1.62 -6.03 7.94
CA MET A 60 1.53 -4.81 8.73
C MET A 60 2.85 -4.43 9.38
N ALA A 61 3.12 -3.13 9.49
CA ALA A 61 4.32 -2.60 10.11
C ALA A 61 4.12 -1.19 10.67
N PHE A 62 4.80 -0.86 11.77
CA PHE A 62 4.90 0.51 12.26
C PHE A 62 5.94 1.31 11.47
N THR A 63 5.64 2.57 11.24
CA THR A 63 6.52 3.58 10.62
C THR A 63 6.41 4.89 11.40
N ASP A 64 7.44 5.74 11.35
CA ASP A 64 7.31 7.10 11.87
C ASP A 64 6.38 7.90 10.96
N PHE A 65 5.62 8.83 11.54
CA PHE A 65 4.65 9.63 10.78
C PHE A 65 5.26 10.38 9.60
N ASP A 66 6.45 10.96 9.79
CA ASP A 66 7.14 11.75 8.76
C ASP A 66 8.14 10.94 7.92
N ASN A 67 8.34 9.65 8.20
CA ASN A 67 9.34 8.83 7.50
C ASN A 67 8.73 7.67 6.74
N THR A 68 9.24 7.45 5.53
CA THR A 68 9.05 6.19 4.81
C THR A 68 9.83 5.06 5.50
N ARG A 69 9.23 3.87 5.60
CA ARG A 69 9.86 2.69 6.21
C ARG A 69 11.24 2.39 5.64
N ASP A 70 12.23 2.18 6.50
CA ASP A 70 13.61 1.86 6.11
C ASP A 70 13.74 0.56 5.30
N ASN A 71 12.90 -0.45 5.61
CA ASN A 71 12.88 -1.73 4.89
C ASN A 71 11.44 -2.13 4.50
N PRO A 72 11.10 -2.23 3.20
CA PRO A 72 9.78 -2.59 2.71
C PRO A 72 9.37 -4.06 2.95
N TYR A 73 10.18 -4.86 3.65
CA TYR A 73 9.88 -6.25 4.00
C TYR A 73 9.91 -6.52 5.52
N SER A 74 10.12 -5.50 6.35
CA SER A 74 10.16 -5.65 7.81
C SER A 74 8.75 -5.56 8.40
N PHE A 75 8.07 -6.70 8.53
CA PHE A 75 6.69 -6.78 8.99
C PHE A 75 6.57 -7.29 10.43
N LEU A 76 5.60 -6.75 11.17
CA LEU A 76 5.23 -7.21 12.51
C LEU A 76 4.37 -8.48 12.43
N THR A 77 3.52 -8.54 11.42
CA THR A 77 2.64 -9.68 11.18
C THR A 77 2.33 -9.79 9.69
N GLU A 78 2.07 -11.02 9.26
CA GLU A 78 1.63 -11.36 7.91
C GLU A 78 0.50 -12.39 7.98
N GLN A 79 -0.48 -12.27 7.09
CA GLN A 79 -1.55 -13.26 6.92
C GLN A 79 -1.83 -13.45 5.44
N THR A 80 -2.03 -14.69 4.99
CA THR A 80 -2.42 -14.95 3.59
C THR A 80 -3.94 -14.85 3.44
N LEU A 81 -4.39 -14.08 2.45
CA LEU A 81 -5.76 -13.93 1.98
C LEU A 81 -5.94 -14.60 0.63
N HIS A 82 -7.13 -15.15 0.39
CA HIS A 82 -7.47 -15.83 -0.87
C HIS A 82 -8.88 -15.46 -1.38
N SER A 83 -9.56 -14.48 -0.80
CA SER A 83 -10.91 -14.06 -1.24
C SER A 83 -11.18 -12.58 -0.95
N ASP A 84 -12.24 -12.05 -1.58
CA ASP A 84 -12.74 -10.67 -1.54
C ASP A 84 -13.73 -10.38 -0.38
N GLU A 85 -14.09 -11.42 0.38
CA GLU A 85 -14.95 -11.34 1.56
C GLU A 85 -14.16 -11.65 2.84
N SER A 86 -13.13 -10.83 3.10
CA SER A 86 -12.38 -10.89 4.36
C SER A 86 -12.58 -9.60 5.15
N THR A 87 -12.47 -9.70 6.47
CA THR A 87 -12.39 -8.55 7.37
C THR A 87 -11.10 -8.57 8.18
N LEU A 88 -10.58 -7.38 8.44
CA LEU A 88 -9.49 -7.12 9.37
C LEU A 88 -10.06 -6.32 10.52
N GLN A 89 -9.93 -6.84 11.74
CA GLN A 89 -10.29 -6.12 12.95
C GLN A 89 -9.03 -5.85 13.76
N ILE A 90 -8.90 -4.62 14.25
CA ILE A 90 -7.90 -4.24 15.24
C ILE A 90 -8.63 -3.69 16.45
N SER A 91 -8.28 -4.19 17.64
CA SER A 91 -8.82 -3.67 18.90
C SER A 91 -7.72 -3.47 19.93
N GLN A 92 -7.79 -2.38 20.67
CA GLN A 92 -6.89 -2.12 21.78
C GLN A 92 -7.31 -2.98 22.99
N THR A 93 -6.41 -3.83 23.48
CA THR A 93 -6.67 -4.69 24.64
C THR A 93 -6.15 -4.08 25.93
N ASP A 94 -5.06 -3.32 25.85
CA ASP A 94 -4.50 -2.49 26.93
C ASP A 94 -3.73 -1.30 26.33
N ALA A 95 -3.11 -0.47 27.18
CA ALA A 95 -2.42 0.74 26.75
C ALA A 95 -1.34 0.52 25.68
N GLU A 96 -0.75 -0.68 25.59
CA GLU A 96 0.38 -0.97 24.70
C GLU A 96 0.09 -2.09 23.71
N THR A 97 -1.04 -2.77 23.83
CA THR A 97 -1.32 -3.99 23.09
C THR A 97 -2.55 -3.85 22.23
N TYR A 98 -2.38 -4.15 20.94
CA TYR A 98 -3.44 -4.21 19.96
C TYR A 98 -3.62 -5.64 19.50
N ASN A 99 -4.84 -6.13 19.59
CA ASN A 99 -5.23 -7.39 19.01
C ASN A 99 -5.57 -7.20 17.54
N VAL A 100 -5.06 -8.09 16.70
CA VAL A 100 -5.34 -8.15 15.26
C VAL A 100 -5.99 -9.47 14.95
N VAL A 101 -7.18 -9.40 14.36
CA VAL A 101 -7.97 -10.56 13.96
C VAL A 101 -8.33 -10.45 12.48
N PHE A 102 -8.12 -11.53 11.75
CA PHE A 102 -8.59 -11.68 10.37
C PHE A 102 -9.77 -12.66 10.35
N HIS A 103 -10.91 -12.23 9.79
CA HIS A 103 -12.05 -13.11 9.54
C HIS A 103 -12.30 -13.28 8.04
N GLY A 104 -12.74 -14.47 7.65
CA GLY A 104 -13.16 -14.76 6.28
C GLY A 104 -13.66 -16.19 6.17
N ASP A 105 -14.51 -16.45 5.18
CA ASP A 105 -15.27 -17.70 5.02
C ASP A 105 -14.43 -18.99 4.85
N MET A 106 -13.10 -18.87 4.79
CA MET A 106 -12.18 -19.96 4.45
C MET A 106 -10.94 -20.08 5.37
N TRP A 107 -10.85 -19.38 6.51
CA TRP A 107 -9.57 -19.24 7.25
C TRP A 107 -9.66 -19.49 8.77
N GLU A 108 -8.61 -20.11 9.33
CA GLU A 108 -8.33 -20.05 10.78
C GLU A 108 -8.03 -18.60 11.15
N ALA A 109 -8.87 -18.01 12.00
CA ALA A 109 -8.65 -16.69 12.57
C ALA A 109 -7.42 -16.76 13.48
N ASN A 110 -6.25 -16.44 12.93
CA ASN A 110 -5.04 -16.33 13.74
C ASN A 110 -5.02 -14.97 14.40
N GLU A 111 -5.30 -14.97 15.69
CA GLU A 111 -5.12 -13.82 16.56
C GLU A 111 -3.63 -13.48 16.65
N ARG A 112 -3.30 -12.20 16.47
CA ARG A 112 -1.94 -11.69 16.60
C ARG A 112 -1.96 -10.46 17.51
N LEU A 113 -1.12 -10.48 18.53
CA LEU A 113 -0.88 -9.32 19.37
C LEU A 113 0.22 -8.47 18.76
N LEU A 114 -0.10 -7.21 18.48
CA LEU A 114 0.85 -6.17 18.13
C LEU A 114 1.14 -5.34 19.37
N GLN A 115 2.42 -5.28 19.75
CA GLN A 115 2.86 -4.30 20.73
C GLN A 115 3.07 -2.96 20.03
N SER A 116 2.36 -1.95 20.50
CA SER A 116 2.63 -0.57 20.16
C SER A 116 4.03 -0.19 20.64
N PRO A 117 4.76 0.63 19.89
CA PRO A 117 6.06 1.11 20.33
C PRO A 117 6.00 2.04 21.56
N ASP A 118 4.82 2.59 21.89
CA ASP A 118 4.57 3.47 23.04
C ASP A 118 3.12 3.39 23.55
N SER A 119 2.85 3.76 24.80
CA SER A 119 1.51 3.72 25.44
C SER A 119 0.76 5.06 25.46
N ASP A 120 1.45 6.18 25.28
CA ASP A 120 0.93 7.51 25.64
C ASP A 120 0.19 8.24 24.49
N TRP A 121 -0.40 7.51 23.54
CA TRP A 121 -1.13 8.12 22.42
C TRP A 121 -2.42 8.81 22.90
N ASN A 122 -2.70 10.00 22.38
CA ASN A 122 -3.89 10.77 22.75
C ASN A 122 -5.14 10.39 21.96
N TYR A 123 -5.00 9.97 20.71
CA TYR A 123 -6.07 9.42 19.90
C TYR A 123 -5.49 8.66 18.69
N VAL A 124 -6.33 7.80 18.10
CA VAL A 124 -6.00 6.98 16.94
C VAL A 124 -6.94 7.35 15.80
N VAL A 125 -6.41 7.55 14.59
CA VAL A 125 -7.20 7.87 13.39
C VAL A 125 -7.17 6.69 12.43
N PRO A 126 -8.31 6.07 12.10
CA PRO A 126 -8.36 5.01 11.11
C PRO A 126 -8.42 5.55 9.68
N SER A 127 -7.84 4.78 8.76
CA SER A 127 -8.05 5.00 7.32
C SER A 127 -9.45 4.55 6.92
N THR A 128 -10.16 5.36 6.14
CA THR A 128 -11.59 5.13 5.86
C THR A 128 -11.86 4.32 4.59
N ASP A 129 -11.17 4.61 3.49
CA ASP A 129 -11.30 3.90 2.22
C ASP A 129 -10.02 4.13 1.41
N GLU A 130 -9.33 3.05 1.08
CA GLU A 130 -8.07 3.08 0.36
C GLU A 130 -8.06 2.03 -0.77
N ARG A 131 -7.68 2.49 -1.97
CA ARG A 131 -7.42 1.61 -3.12
C ARG A 131 -5.92 1.48 -3.33
N LEU A 132 -5.43 0.27 -3.16
CA LEU A 132 -4.02 0.00 -3.00
C LEU A 132 -3.45 -0.77 -4.18
N VAL A 133 -2.28 -0.32 -4.60
CA VAL A 133 -1.42 -1.05 -5.52
C VAL A 133 -0.68 -2.12 -4.72
N PRO A 134 -0.59 -3.38 -5.20
CA PRO A 134 0.24 -4.38 -4.56
C PRO A 134 1.68 -3.90 -4.34
N ARG A 135 2.21 -4.17 -3.16
CA ARG A 135 3.52 -3.74 -2.65
C ARG A 135 3.62 -2.24 -2.32
N GLU A 136 2.56 -1.46 -2.44
CA GLU A 136 2.53 -0.12 -1.84
C GLU A 136 1.99 -0.22 -0.41
N ALA A 137 2.69 0.39 0.53
CA ALA A 137 2.23 0.49 1.90
C ALA A 137 1.28 1.69 2.00
N ALA A 138 0.20 1.52 2.75
CA ALA A 138 -0.76 2.57 3.04
C ALA A 138 -0.98 2.70 4.54
N PRO A 139 -1.35 3.89 5.03
CA PRO A 139 -1.78 4.03 6.41
C PRO A 139 -3.01 3.15 6.67
N LEU A 140 -3.08 2.58 7.87
CA LEU A 140 -4.26 1.89 8.38
C LEU A 140 -4.75 2.58 9.66
N LEU A 141 -3.83 2.77 10.62
CA LEU A 141 -4.06 3.54 11.84
C LEU A 141 -2.93 4.55 12.02
N GLU A 142 -3.28 5.80 12.31
CA GLU A 142 -2.33 6.83 12.72
C GLU A 142 -2.44 7.08 14.22
N PHE A 143 -1.31 7.08 14.90
CA PHE A 143 -1.19 7.23 16.34
C PHE A 143 -0.55 8.58 16.65
N HIS A 144 -1.26 9.40 17.43
CA HIS A 144 -0.88 10.79 17.63
C HIS A 144 -0.75 11.15 19.12
N TYR A 145 0.32 11.87 19.48
CA TYR A 145 0.51 12.43 20.83
C TYR A 145 -0.15 13.78 21.03
N HIS A 146 -0.60 14.43 19.97
CA HIS A 146 -1.11 15.81 19.96
C HIS A 146 -2.22 15.89 18.92
N ASP A 147 -3.15 16.84 18.99
CA ASP A 147 -4.24 17.07 18.01
C ASP A 147 -3.76 16.93 16.54
N PRO A 148 -4.56 16.30 15.63
CA PRO A 148 -4.04 15.88 14.32
C PRO A 148 -3.84 17.05 13.37
N GLN A 149 -4.36 18.23 13.74
CA GLN A 149 -4.18 19.46 13.01
C GLN A 149 -2.91 20.21 13.43
N MET A 150 -2.18 19.73 14.44
CA MET A 150 -0.86 20.27 14.78
C MET A 150 0.16 19.95 13.70
N THR A 151 1.21 20.76 13.61
CA THR A 151 2.28 20.60 12.61
C THR A 151 3.46 19.79 13.13
N ASP A 152 3.51 19.55 14.44
CA ASP A 152 4.55 18.75 15.07
C ASP A 152 4.02 17.34 15.28
N HIS A 153 4.37 16.45 14.36
CA HIS A 153 4.10 15.02 14.45
C HIS A 153 5.33 14.24 14.94
N SER A 154 6.29 14.91 15.56
CA SER A 154 7.45 14.24 16.14
C SER A 154 7.00 13.27 17.24
N GLY A 155 7.30 11.99 17.01
CA GLY A 155 6.87 10.89 17.87
C GLY A 155 5.61 10.15 17.39
N CYS A 156 4.75 10.78 16.56
CA CYS A 156 3.60 10.08 15.98
C CYS A 156 4.02 8.87 15.14
N LYS A 157 3.16 7.86 15.07
CA LYS A 157 3.41 6.60 14.35
C LYS A 157 2.28 6.28 13.40
N ILE A 158 2.57 5.52 12.36
CA ILE A 158 1.58 4.98 11.45
C ILE A 158 1.73 3.46 11.45
N LEU A 159 0.65 2.75 11.79
CA LEU A 159 0.52 1.35 11.45
C LEU A 159 0.11 1.29 9.98
N THR A 160 1.01 0.76 9.17
CA THR A 160 0.80 0.59 7.73
C THR A 160 0.32 -0.82 7.42
N VAL A 161 -0.38 -0.93 6.29
CA VAL A 161 -0.81 -2.18 5.69
C VAL A 161 -0.30 -2.25 4.25
N GLN A 162 0.14 -3.43 3.84
CA GLN A 162 0.68 -3.68 2.50
C GLN A 162 0.19 -5.03 2.01
N PHE A 163 -0.36 -5.06 0.79
CA PHE A 163 -0.73 -6.30 0.12
C PHE A 163 0.40 -6.76 -0.78
N MET A 164 0.85 -8.01 -0.64
CA MET A 164 1.88 -8.60 -1.51
C MET A 164 1.37 -9.89 -2.10
N ALA A 165 1.44 -10.06 -3.42
CA ALA A 165 1.13 -11.36 -4.01
C ALA A 165 2.07 -12.42 -3.40
N VAL A 166 1.56 -13.62 -3.09
CA VAL A 166 2.37 -14.67 -2.42
C VAL A 166 3.67 -14.98 -3.17
N ARG A 167 3.65 -14.93 -4.50
CA ARG A 167 4.84 -15.14 -5.36
C ARG A 167 5.94 -14.09 -5.20
N ASP A 168 5.58 -12.92 -4.68
CA ASP A 168 6.47 -11.76 -4.52
C ASP A 168 6.98 -11.60 -3.09
N TYR A 169 6.48 -12.44 -2.19
CA TYR A 169 6.87 -12.46 -0.79
C TYR A 169 8.19 -13.23 -0.63
N ILE A 170 9.25 -12.53 -0.20
CA ILE A 170 10.58 -13.11 0.04
C ILE A 170 10.87 -13.02 1.54
N GLN A 171 11.08 -14.17 2.19
CA GLN A 171 11.50 -14.26 3.60
C GLN A 171 13.02 -14.13 3.75
#